data_AF-A0A497GWM0-F1
#
_entry.id   AF-A0A497GWM0-F1
#
_cell.length_a   1.000
_cell.length_b   1.000
_cell.length_c   1.000
_cell.angle_alpha   90.00
_cell.angle_beta   90.00
_cell.angle_gamma   90.00
#
_symmetry.space_group_name_H-M   'P 1'
#
loop_
_entity.id
_entity.type
_entity.pdbx_description
1 polymer ?
#
loop_
_entity_poly.entity_id
_entity_poly.type
_entity_poly.pdbx_seq_one_letter_code
_entity_poly.pdbx_strand_id
1 'polypeptide(L)'
;MSNLPEDIARRMKHSALRILMDLMPKIRTEVWGRRNPRDRGAGIALWARTERSVLGSDALGAKGVPAERVGTEAAEKLKAELSGPGAVDAHASDMLLPYLARNGGTVAAGVLTSHAETMVWLLSLFGHEIRVDKGEKVVFRA
;
A
#
# COMPACT_ATOMS: atom_id res chain seq x y z
N MET A 1 1.14 7.08 15.92
CA MET A 1 2.22 7.17 16.92
C MET A 1 1.72 6.73 18.29
N SER A 2 2.55 6.00 19.02
CA SER A 2 2.23 5.46 20.34
C SER A 2 3.45 5.55 21.26
N ASN A 3 3.32 6.27 22.38
CA ASN A 3 4.33 6.40 23.44
C ASN A 3 5.74 6.78 22.95
N LEU A 4 5.83 7.71 22.00
CA LEU A 4 7.07 8.12 21.35
C LEU A 4 7.04 9.65 21.09
N PRO A 5 8.20 10.32 21.06
CA PRO A 5 8.30 11.76 20.77
C PRO A 5 7.64 12.18 19.45
N GLU A 6 6.95 13.32 19.45
CA GLU A 6 6.19 13.81 18.28
C GLU A 6 7.08 14.20 17.09
N ASP A 7 8.35 14.55 17.34
CA ASP A 7 9.33 14.86 16.29
C ASP A 7 9.58 13.66 15.36
N ILE A 8 9.36 12.43 15.82
CA ILE A 8 9.47 11.22 14.99
C ILE A 8 8.43 11.25 13.86
N ALA A 9 7.16 11.56 14.16
CA ALA A 9 6.13 11.73 13.12
C ALA A 9 6.49 12.85 12.15
N ARG A 10 7.03 13.96 12.66
CA ARG A 10 7.44 15.09 11.84
C ARG A 10 8.57 14.71 10.86
N ARG A 11 9.56 13.95 11.33
CA ARG A 11 10.70 13.48 10.51
C ARG A 11 10.27 12.48 9.44
N MET A 12 9.41 11.52 9.77
CA MET A 12 8.79 10.60 8.80
C MET A 12 8.01 11.38 7.72
N LYS A 13 7.17 12.33 8.14
CA LYS A 13 6.41 13.18 7.23
C LYS A 13 7.33 13.97 6.29
N HIS A 14 8.36 14.60 6.83
CA HIS A 14 9.26 15.44 6.04
C HIS A 14 10.03 14.62 4.99
N SER A 15 10.56 13.44 5.35
CA SER A 15 11.28 12.61 4.38
C SER A 15 10.37 12.04 3.29
N ALA A 16 9.12 11.68 3.63
CA ALA A 16 8.13 11.25 2.65
C ALA A 16 7.75 12.38 1.67
N LEU A 17 7.50 13.59 2.20
CA LEU A 17 7.15 14.76 1.37
C LEU A 17 8.25 15.12 0.38
N ARG A 18 9.52 15.04 0.77
CA ARG A 18 10.65 15.33 -0.12
C ARG A 18 10.66 14.50 -1.41
N ILE A 19 10.04 13.32 -1.39
CA ILE A 19 9.98 12.41 -2.55
C ILE A 19 8.67 12.61 -3.33
N LEU A 20 7.56 12.85 -2.63
CA LEU A 20 6.22 12.89 -3.24
C LEU A 20 5.79 14.28 -3.73
N MET A 21 6.41 15.36 -3.25
CA MET A 21 6.01 16.72 -3.60
C MET A 21 6.09 17.01 -5.10
N ASP A 22 7.04 16.39 -5.81
CA ASP A 22 7.18 16.57 -7.26
C ASP A 22 6.21 15.68 -8.07
N LEU A 23 5.62 14.67 -7.44
CA LEU A 23 4.72 13.69 -8.08
C LEU A 23 3.24 14.06 -7.92
N MET A 24 2.90 14.75 -6.82
CA MET A 24 1.52 14.96 -6.41
C MET A 24 1.21 16.45 -6.24
N PRO A 25 0.24 17.01 -6.98
CA PRO A 25 -0.06 18.44 -6.93
C PRO A 25 -0.70 18.86 -5.60
N LYS A 26 -1.22 17.90 -4.82
CA LYS A 26 -1.89 18.14 -3.55
C LYS A 26 -1.64 17.01 -2.58
N ILE A 27 -1.01 17.31 -1.46
CA ILE A 27 -0.75 16.36 -0.38
C ILE A 27 -1.43 16.87 0.89
N ARG A 28 -2.23 16.00 1.52
CA ARG A 28 -2.80 16.22 2.86
C ARG A 28 -2.10 15.29 3.82
N THR A 29 -1.80 15.78 5.02
CA THR A 29 -1.07 15.02 6.04
C THR A 29 -1.75 15.16 7.38
N GLU A 30 -1.87 14.05 8.10
CA GLU A 30 -2.43 14.01 9.46
C GLU A 30 -1.50 13.18 10.35
N VAL A 31 -1.36 13.58 11.61
CA VAL A 31 -0.56 12.87 12.60
C VAL A 31 -1.50 12.33 13.67
N TRP A 32 -1.54 11.01 13.79
CA TRP A 32 -2.40 10.32 14.75
C TRP A 32 -1.59 9.82 15.94
N GLY A 33 -2.06 10.10 17.16
CA GLY A 33 -1.49 9.60 18.42
C GLY A 33 -2.51 8.76 19.19
N ARG A 34 -2.09 7.62 19.77
CA ARG A 34 -2.95 6.90 20.74
C ARG A 34 -2.92 7.60 22.11
N ARG A 35 -4.08 7.68 22.76
CA ARG A 35 -4.20 8.10 24.16
C ARG A 35 -3.87 6.91 25.07
N ASN A 36 -2.94 7.09 26.02
CA ASN A 36 -2.44 6.05 26.94
C ASN A 36 -2.04 4.70 26.30
N PRO A 37 -1.13 4.68 25.31
CA PRO A 37 -0.66 3.43 24.73
C PRO A 37 0.27 2.68 25.70
N ARG A 38 0.08 1.37 25.81
CA ARG A 38 0.97 0.48 26.58
C ARG A 38 2.31 0.28 25.89
N ASP A 39 2.29 0.25 24.55
CA ASP A 39 3.45 -0.07 23.72
C ASP A 39 3.97 1.13 22.94
N ARG A 40 5.25 1.06 22.57
CA ARG A 40 5.92 2.06 21.73
C ARG A 40 5.83 1.66 20.27
N GLY A 41 5.44 2.59 19.41
CA GLY A 41 5.33 2.31 17.98
C GLY A 41 5.10 3.55 17.14
N ALA A 42 5.63 3.52 15.93
CA ALA A 42 5.41 4.53 14.92
C ALA A 42 5.30 3.87 13.54
N GLY A 43 4.67 4.56 12.62
CA GLY A 43 4.47 4.11 11.25
C GLY A 43 3.83 5.22 10.45
N ILE A 44 3.91 5.07 9.14
CA ILE A 44 3.35 6.00 8.18
C ILE A 44 2.61 5.19 7.13
N ALA A 45 1.39 5.60 6.80
CA ALA A 45 0.62 5.08 5.69
C ALA A 45 0.39 6.22 4.70
N LEU A 46 0.62 5.95 3.43
CA LEU A 46 0.52 6.90 2.33
C LEU A 46 -0.40 6.31 1.28
N TRP A 47 -1.25 7.13 0.69
CA TRP A 47 -2.07 6.70 -0.43
C TRP A 47 -2.27 7.82 -1.44
N ALA A 48 -2.34 7.44 -2.70
CA ALA A 48 -2.62 8.32 -3.82
C ALA A 48 -3.97 7.94 -4.43
N ARG A 49 -4.85 8.94 -4.57
CA ARG A 49 -6.13 8.78 -5.27
C ARG A 49 -5.92 9.09 -6.75
N THR A 50 -6.15 8.11 -7.60
CA THR A 50 -6.14 8.25 -9.06
C THR A 50 -7.57 8.50 -9.58
N GLU A 51 -7.76 8.55 -10.90
CA GLU A 51 -9.09 8.65 -11.51
C GLU A 51 -10.00 7.47 -11.12
N ARG A 52 -9.44 6.26 -11.01
CA ARG A 52 -10.21 5.01 -10.91
C ARG A 52 -9.84 4.12 -9.74
N SER A 53 -8.80 4.46 -8.98
CA SER A 53 -8.29 3.63 -7.90
C SER A 53 -7.63 4.44 -6.79
N VAL A 54 -7.28 3.75 -5.72
CA VAL A 54 -6.40 4.25 -4.67
C VAL A 54 -5.20 3.31 -4.61
N LEU A 55 -4.00 3.87 -4.69
CA LEU A 55 -2.74 3.14 -4.53
C LEU A 55 -2.19 3.45 -3.15
N GLY A 56 -1.91 2.42 -2.36
CA GLY A 56 -1.42 2.52 -0.99
C GLY A 56 0.02 2.05 -0.84
N SER A 57 0.67 2.56 0.21
CA SER A 57 1.91 2.00 0.74
C SER A 57 2.08 2.39 2.21
N ASP A 58 2.92 1.66 2.91
CA ASP A 58 3.24 1.95 4.30
C ASP A 58 4.67 1.53 4.68
N ALA A 59 5.08 2.03 5.83
CA ALA A 59 6.26 1.56 6.53
C ALA A 59 6.08 1.70 8.05
N LEU A 60 6.67 0.75 8.79
CA LEU A 60 6.65 0.73 10.24
C LEU A 60 8.02 1.12 10.79
N GLY A 61 8.00 1.89 11.88
CA GLY A 61 9.19 2.16 12.67
C GLY A 61 9.61 0.94 13.48
N ALA A 62 10.91 0.72 13.62
CA ALA A 62 11.48 -0.31 14.46
C ALA A 62 12.64 0.26 15.28
N LYS A 63 13.03 -0.43 16.36
CA LYS A 63 14.14 -0.02 17.22
C LYS A 63 15.43 0.06 16.38
N GLY A 64 16.11 1.21 16.44
CA GLY A 64 17.35 1.45 15.68
C GLY A 64 17.14 1.90 14.23
N VAL A 65 15.89 1.95 13.74
CA VAL A 65 15.58 2.46 12.40
C VAL A 65 15.29 3.97 12.49
N PRO A 66 16.01 4.83 11.74
CA PRO A 66 15.74 6.26 11.72
C PRO A 66 14.35 6.58 11.17
N ALA A 67 13.67 7.58 11.77
CA ALA A 67 12.34 8.03 11.34
C ALA A 67 12.33 8.45 9.86
N GLU A 68 13.40 9.09 9.37
CA GLU A 68 13.52 9.50 7.97
C GLU A 68 13.51 8.30 7.04
N ARG A 69 14.19 7.20 7.41
CA ARG A 69 14.23 5.98 6.60
C ARG A 69 12.82 5.40 6.45
N VAL A 70 12.02 5.38 7.52
CA VAL A 70 10.63 4.92 7.49
C VAL A 70 9.79 5.77 6.52
N GLY A 71 9.89 7.10 6.60
CA GLY A 71 9.17 7.99 5.69
C GLY A 71 9.62 7.86 4.22
N THR A 72 10.93 7.75 3.99
CA THR A 72 11.52 7.52 2.67
C THR A 72 11.04 6.19 2.08
N GLU A 73 11.07 5.12 2.87
CA GLU A 73 10.67 3.78 2.42
C GLU A 73 9.20 3.75 1.97
N ALA A 74 8.29 4.31 2.77
CA ALA A 74 6.89 4.39 2.38
C ALA A 74 6.71 5.22 1.10
N ALA A 75 7.38 6.36 0.99
CA ALA A 75 7.26 7.23 -0.18
C ALA A 75 7.83 6.59 -1.45
N GLU A 76 8.97 5.91 -1.39
CA GLU A 76 9.53 5.18 -2.54
C GLU A 76 8.63 4.01 -2.95
N LYS A 77 8.03 3.28 -2.00
CA LYS A 77 7.03 2.26 -2.31
C LYS A 77 5.83 2.86 -3.05
N LEU A 78 5.25 3.95 -2.55
CA LEU A 78 4.13 4.62 -3.23
C LEU A 78 4.51 5.09 -4.63
N LYS A 79 5.71 5.67 -4.77
CA LYS A 79 6.24 6.14 -6.05
C LYS A 79 6.39 4.99 -7.04
N ALA A 80 6.87 3.83 -6.58
CA ALA A 80 6.97 2.63 -7.41
C ALA A 80 5.60 2.16 -7.89
N GLU A 81 4.59 2.13 -7.00
CA GLU A 81 3.21 1.79 -7.37
C GLU A 81 2.62 2.79 -8.37
N LEU A 82 2.83 4.10 -8.16
CA LEU A 82 2.38 5.17 -9.07
C LEU A 82 3.05 5.13 -10.45
N SER A 83 4.32 4.69 -10.51
CA SER A 83 5.08 4.60 -11.76
C SER A 83 4.88 3.25 -12.46
N GLY A 84 4.26 2.29 -11.76
CA GLY A 84 4.06 0.93 -12.25
C GLY A 84 2.85 0.80 -13.18
N PRO A 85 2.74 -0.34 -13.89
CA PRO A 85 1.65 -0.57 -14.85
C PRO A 85 0.35 -1.07 -14.20
N GLY A 86 0.32 -1.20 -12.87
CA GLY A 86 -0.82 -1.67 -12.09
C GLY A 86 -1.91 -0.59 -11.93
N ALA A 87 -3.17 -1.03 -11.94
CA ALA A 87 -4.29 -0.17 -11.57
C ALA A 87 -4.49 -0.12 -10.04
N VAL A 88 -4.07 -1.17 -9.32
CA VAL A 88 -4.09 -1.27 -7.85
C VAL A 88 -2.71 -1.65 -7.34
N ASP A 89 -2.42 -1.33 -6.08
CA ASP A 89 -1.15 -1.67 -5.46
C ASP A 89 -1.05 -3.18 -5.16
N ALA A 90 0.17 -3.66 -4.91
CA ALA A 90 0.44 -5.08 -4.70
C ALA A 90 -0.40 -5.69 -3.56
N HIS A 91 -0.67 -4.94 -2.49
CA HIS A 91 -1.46 -5.43 -1.34
C HIS A 91 -2.96 -5.38 -1.63
N ALA A 92 -3.44 -4.31 -2.27
CA ALA A 92 -4.84 -4.22 -2.69
C ALA A 92 -5.20 -5.31 -3.70
N SER A 93 -4.25 -5.79 -4.49
CA SER A 93 -4.48 -6.82 -5.50
C SER A 93 -5.11 -8.09 -4.92
N ASP A 94 -4.58 -8.64 -3.82
CA ASP A 94 -5.10 -9.85 -3.18
C ASP A 94 -6.39 -9.60 -2.40
N MET A 95 -6.50 -8.43 -1.72
CA MET A 95 -7.70 -8.04 -0.98
C MET A 95 -8.94 -7.87 -1.88
N LEU A 96 -8.75 -7.53 -3.16
CA LEU A 96 -9.84 -7.33 -4.11
C LEU A 96 -10.35 -8.63 -4.76
N LEU A 97 -9.58 -9.71 -4.72
CA LEU A 97 -9.94 -10.96 -5.41
C LEU A 97 -11.27 -11.58 -4.95
N PRO A 98 -11.65 -11.58 -3.66
CA PRO A 98 -12.97 -12.07 -3.26
C PRO A 98 -14.13 -11.26 -3.87
N TYR A 99 -13.96 -9.94 -4.00
CA TYR A 99 -14.97 -9.08 -4.61
C TYR A 99 -15.02 -9.28 -6.13
N LEU A 100 -13.86 -9.43 -6.76
CA LEU A 100 -13.75 -9.77 -8.19
C LEU A 100 -14.43 -11.10 -8.48
N ALA A 101 -14.12 -12.16 -7.72
CA ALA A 101 -14.73 -13.48 -7.83
C ALA A 101 -16.26 -13.45 -7.73
N ARG A 102 -16.80 -12.59 -6.87
CA ARG A 102 -18.24 -12.51 -6.64
C ARG A 102 -18.99 -11.70 -7.68
N ASN A 103 -18.39 -10.63 -8.20
CA ASN A 103 -19.05 -9.63 -9.03
C ASN A 103 -18.60 -9.66 -10.51
N GLY A 104 -17.57 -10.45 -10.84
CA GLY A 104 -16.95 -10.46 -12.16
C GLY A 104 -16.07 -9.23 -12.42
N GLY A 105 -15.37 -9.24 -13.56
CA GLY A 105 -14.67 -8.07 -14.08
C GLY A 105 -13.17 -8.28 -14.24
N THR A 106 -12.38 -7.21 -14.12
CA THR A 106 -10.93 -7.28 -14.30
C THR A 106 -10.21 -6.28 -13.40
N VAL A 107 -9.16 -6.74 -12.73
CA VAL A 107 -8.25 -5.92 -11.91
C VAL A 107 -6.82 -6.16 -12.39
N ALA A 108 -6.02 -5.10 -12.43
CA ALA A 108 -4.61 -5.19 -12.81
C ALA A 108 -3.70 -4.67 -11.69
N ALA A 109 -2.62 -5.40 -11.41
CA ALA A 109 -1.59 -5.02 -10.43
C ALA A 109 -0.20 -5.05 -11.10
N GLY A 110 0.77 -4.34 -10.51
CA GLY A 110 2.14 -4.30 -11.04
C GLY A 110 2.91 -5.61 -10.86
N VAL A 111 2.57 -6.38 -9.83
CA VAL A 111 3.24 -7.64 -9.49
C VAL A 111 2.22 -8.66 -8.98
N LEU A 112 2.53 -9.95 -9.17
CA LEU A 112 1.77 -11.04 -8.60
C LEU A 112 2.38 -11.41 -7.26
N THR A 113 1.70 -11.09 -6.17
CA THR A 113 2.15 -11.45 -4.82
C THR A 113 1.84 -12.91 -4.52
N SER A 114 2.60 -13.53 -3.61
CA SER A 114 2.29 -14.87 -3.11
C SER A 114 0.92 -14.93 -2.41
N HIS A 115 0.49 -13.82 -1.81
CA HIS A 115 -0.83 -13.69 -1.20
C HIS A 115 -1.93 -13.71 -2.27
N ALA A 116 -1.75 -13.00 -3.39
CA ALA A 116 -2.67 -13.05 -4.50
C ALA A 116 -2.75 -14.45 -5.14
N GLU A 117 -1.61 -15.13 -5.32
CA GLU A 117 -1.61 -16.52 -5.80
C GLU A 117 -2.35 -17.46 -4.85
N THR A 118 -2.11 -17.33 -3.54
CA THR A 118 -2.80 -18.13 -2.52
C THR A 118 -4.29 -17.83 -2.50
N MET A 119 -4.70 -16.57 -2.68
CA MET A 119 -6.11 -16.19 -2.71
C MET A 119 -6.83 -16.72 -3.97
N VAL A 120 -6.17 -16.71 -5.13
CA VAL A 120 -6.70 -17.35 -6.35
C VAL A 120 -6.92 -18.84 -6.13
N TRP A 121 -5.92 -19.54 -5.56
CA TRP A 121 -6.06 -20.96 -5.19
C TRP A 121 -7.18 -21.19 -4.17
N LEU A 122 -7.28 -20.34 -3.14
CA LEU A 122 -8.31 -20.47 -2.12
C LEU A 122 -9.72 -20.31 -2.72
N LEU A 123 -9.92 -19.31 -3.59
CA LEU A 123 -11.20 -19.04 -4.22
C LEU A 123 -11.67 -20.19 -5.11
N SER A 124 -10.76 -20.89 -5.80
CA SER A 124 -11.13 -22.05 -6.63
C SER A 124 -11.67 -23.21 -5.79
N LEU A 125 -11.21 -23.38 -4.54
CA LEU A 125 -11.79 -24.37 -3.61
C LEU A 125 -13.27 -24.09 -3.28
N PHE A 126 -13.72 -22.86 -3.48
CA PHE A 126 -15.12 -22.45 -3.30
C PHE A 126 -15.87 -22.30 -4.64
N GLY A 127 -15.31 -22.79 -5.75
CA GLY A 127 -15.93 -22.73 -7.07
C GLY A 127 -15.82 -21.38 -7.78
N HIS A 128 -14.92 -20.50 -7.32
CA HIS A 128 -14.64 -19.21 -7.96
C HIS A 128 -13.33 -19.27 -8.74
N GLU A 129 -13.42 -19.38 -10.06
CA GLU A 129 -12.26 -19.39 -10.95
C GLU A 129 -11.79 -17.97 -11.26
N ILE A 130 -10.52 -17.68 -10.99
CA ILE A 130 -9.86 -16.43 -11.38
C ILE A 130 -8.76 -16.75 -12.38
N ARG A 131 -8.87 -16.20 -13.59
CA ARG A 131 -7.79 -16.28 -14.59
C ARG A 131 -6.73 -15.23 -14.28
N VAL A 132 -5.46 -15.64 -14.29
CA VAL A 132 -4.31 -14.77 -14.05
C VAL A 132 -3.43 -14.73 -15.30
N ASP A 133 -3.27 -13.55 -15.88
CA ASP A 133 -2.35 -13.29 -17.00
C ASP A 133 -1.11 -12.56 -16.46
N LYS A 134 0.08 -13.10 -16.76
CA LYS A 134 1.38 -12.56 -16.32
C LYS A 134 2.09 -11.95 -17.52
N GLY A 135 2.03 -10.63 -17.65
CA GLY A 135 2.75 -9.86 -18.67
C GLY A 135 3.54 -8.70 -18.05
N GLU A 136 3.58 -7.55 -18.74
CA GLU A 136 4.10 -6.29 -18.17
C GLU A 136 3.42 -5.92 -16.85
N LYS A 137 2.12 -6.26 -16.75
CA LYS A 137 1.33 -6.21 -15.53
C LYS A 137 0.64 -7.55 -15.31
N VAL A 138 0.12 -7.73 -14.12
CA VAL A 138 -0.64 -8.93 -13.73
C VAL A 138 -2.11 -8.61 -13.81
N VAL A 139 -2.86 -9.39 -14.57
CA VAL A 139 -4.30 -9.18 -14.80
C VAL A 139 -5.09 -10.35 -14.23
N PHE A 140 -5.99 -10.04 -13.29
CA PHE A 140 -6.94 -10.98 -12.70
C PHE A 140 -8.31 -10.80 -13.35
N ARG A 141 -8.96 -11.89 -13.74
CA ARG A 141 -10.29 -11.88 -14.40
C ARG A 141 -11.20 -12.98 -13.84
N ALA A 142 -12.40 -12.57 -13.43
CA ALA A 142 -13.51 -13.43 -13.00
C ALA A 142 -14.65 -13.36 -14.01
#